data_AF-A0A2P8QFJ7-F1
#
_entry.id   AF-A0A2P8QFJ7-F1
#
_cell.length_a   1.000
_cell.length_b   1.000
_cell.length_c   1.000
_cell.angle_alpha   90.00
_cell.angle_beta   90.00
_cell.angle_gamma   90.00
#
_symmetry.space_group_name_H-M   'P 1'
#
loop_
_entity.id
_entity.type
_entity.pdbx_description
1 polymer ?
#
loop_
_entity_poly.entity_id
_entity_poly.type
_entity_poly.pdbx_seq_one_letter_code
_entity_poly.pdbx_strand_id
1 'polypeptide(L)'
;MGRPAPHRRQRLDRGRPLRPRRDLGTHPMSDTSTSEQAPDLDQAPDHDHDQDHDQARDLDQARDRDRDAIRDLLTAYVFGLDRRDFARVAAVFTENAEVRNVFDAYLPEGEAFSGLTVGGGVVAEGARQLFAGLDATQHLLGAQEVTFADTGAHAATQIVAHHHRGGEYYHTGGSYEDDLVRTPDGWRISRRTLRITWTTGSPDVFSAA
;
A
#
# COMPACT_ATOMS: atom_id res chain seq x y z
N MET A 1 -41.72 -2.75 -19.40
CA MET A 1 -41.30 -3.20 -20.75
C MET A 1 -40.13 -2.32 -21.17
N GLY A 2 -38.90 -2.73 -21.45
CA GLY A 2 -38.22 -4.02 -21.37
C GLY A 2 -36.72 -3.76 -21.70
N ARG A 3 -35.82 -4.31 -20.89
CA ARG A 3 -34.51 -4.85 -21.31
C ARG A 3 -34.50 -6.27 -20.75
N PRO A 4 -34.01 -7.31 -21.46
CA PRO A 4 -32.58 -7.50 -21.78
C PRO A 4 -32.37 -8.07 -23.20
N ALA A 5 -31.18 -8.32 -23.77
CA ALA A 5 -30.11 -9.23 -23.34
C ALA A 5 -28.90 -9.17 -24.33
N PRO A 6 -27.76 -9.83 -24.04
CA PRO A 6 -26.42 -9.48 -24.54
C PRO A 6 -25.94 -10.30 -25.76
N HIS A 7 -24.98 -9.75 -26.51
CA HIS A 7 -24.31 -10.47 -27.59
C HIS A 7 -23.20 -11.39 -27.07
N ARG A 8 -23.27 -12.62 -27.59
CA ARG A 8 -22.58 -13.84 -27.19
C ARG A 8 -21.18 -13.91 -27.84
N ARG A 9 -20.16 -14.23 -27.04
CA ARG A 9 -18.81 -14.62 -27.52
C ARG A 9 -18.88 -15.89 -28.36
N GLN A 10 -18.25 -15.91 -29.53
CA GLN A 10 -17.97 -17.13 -30.28
C GLN A 10 -16.52 -17.57 -30.02
N ARG A 11 -16.37 -18.81 -29.51
CA ARG A 11 -15.15 -19.61 -29.57
C ARG A 11 -15.05 -20.21 -30.96
N LEU A 12 -13.87 -20.16 -31.57
CA LEU A 12 -13.49 -21.03 -32.68
C LEU A 12 -12.42 -22.00 -32.17
N ASP A 13 -12.75 -23.28 -32.29
CA ASP A 13 -11.89 -24.43 -32.08
C ASP A 13 -11.60 -25.06 -33.46
N ARG A 14 -10.52 -25.84 -33.50
CA ARG A 14 -10.13 -26.88 -34.47
C ARG A 14 -9.03 -26.54 -35.46
N GLY A 15 -7.99 -27.37 -35.42
CA GLY A 15 -7.32 -27.84 -36.64
C GLY A 15 -5.83 -28.15 -36.52
N ARG A 16 -5.45 -29.26 -35.87
CA ARG A 16 -4.14 -29.90 -36.06
C ARG A 16 -4.16 -30.71 -37.36
N PRO A 17 -3.13 -30.68 -38.22
CA PRO A 17 -2.88 -31.77 -39.15
C PRO A 17 -1.60 -32.54 -38.86
N LEU A 18 -1.66 -33.82 -39.23
CA LEU A 18 -0.72 -34.91 -39.03
C LEU A 18 0.48 -34.84 -39.98
N ARG A 19 1.60 -35.42 -39.55
CA ARG A 19 2.84 -35.64 -40.34
C ARG A 19 2.63 -36.66 -41.45
N PRO A 20 3.36 -36.58 -42.57
CA PRO A 20 3.66 -37.74 -43.41
C PRO A 20 5.02 -38.37 -43.06
N ARG A 21 5.04 -39.71 -42.99
CA ARG A 21 6.22 -40.58 -43.04
C ARG A 21 6.65 -40.81 -44.49
N ARG A 22 7.97 -40.88 -44.74
CA ARG A 22 8.68 -41.67 -45.77
C ARG A 22 10.15 -41.72 -45.37
N ASP A 23 11.00 -42.67 -45.74
CA ASP A 23 10.93 -44.11 -45.99
C ASP A 23 12.42 -44.56 -46.01
N LEU A 24 12.65 -45.87 -45.86
CA LEU A 24 13.94 -46.51 -45.62
C LEU A 24 14.96 -46.40 -46.77
N GLY A 25 16.24 -46.29 -46.41
CA GLY A 25 17.39 -46.52 -47.29
C GLY A 25 18.60 -47.04 -46.51
N THR A 26 19.00 -48.28 -46.82
CA THR A 26 20.09 -49.12 -46.28
C THR A 26 21.45 -48.87 -46.98
N HIS A 27 22.58 -48.71 -46.26
CA HIS A 27 23.75 -49.64 -46.07
C HIS A 27 25.08 -48.90 -46.38
N PRO A 28 26.30 -49.37 -46.01
CA PRO A 28 26.75 -50.28 -44.93
C PRO A 28 27.96 -49.71 -44.11
N MET A 29 28.47 -50.54 -43.20
CA MET A 29 29.49 -50.31 -42.16
C MET A 29 30.93 -50.14 -42.68
N SER A 30 31.75 -49.42 -41.90
CA SER A 30 33.14 -49.80 -41.65
C SER A 30 33.59 -49.29 -40.27
N ASP A 31 33.87 -50.24 -39.38
CA ASP A 31 34.50 -50.06 -38.08
C ASP A 31 35.95 -49.57 -38.23
N THR A 32 36.31 -48.58 -37.42
CA THR A 32 37.63 -48.53 -36.78
C THR A 32 37.49 -47.85 -35.44
N SER A 33 37.57 -48.67 -34.39
CA SER A 33 37.67 -48.30 -33.00
C SER A 33 39.04 -47.68 -32.70
N THR A 34 39.05 -46.41 -32.32
CA THR A 34 40.11 -45.86 -31.45
C THR A 34 39.42 -45.04 -30.36
N SER A 35 39.41 -45.61 -29.16
CA SER A 35 38.95 -44.98 -27.92
C SER A 35 40.00 -43.95 -27.47
N GLU A 36 39.73 -42.67 -27.67
CA GLU A 36 40.31 -41.59 -26.87
C GLU A 36 39.18 -40.96 -26.05
N GLN A 37 39.21 -41.19 -24.73
CA GLN A 37 38.32 -40.55 -23.77
C GLN A 37 38.62 -39.05 -23.75
N ALA A 38 37.68 -38.25 -24.27
CA ALA A 38 37.65 -36.82 -24.04
C ALA A 38 37.38 -36.55 -22.54
N PRO A 39 38.01 -35.53 -21.94
CA PRO A 39 37.66 -35.13 -20.58
C PRO A 39 36.20 -34.64 -20.57
N ASP A 40 35.44 -35.19 -19.64
CA ASP A 40 34.04 -34.84 -19.35
C ASP A 40 33.98 -33.37 -18.91
N LEU A 41 33.78 -32.47 -19.87
CA LEU A 41 33.56 -31.04 -19.69
C LEU A 41 32.06 -30.76 -19.67
N ASP A 42 31.30 -31.41 -18.77
CA ASP A 42 29.88 -31.06 -18.64
C ASP A 42 29.29 -31.33 -17.26
N GLN A 43 29.96 -30.86 -16.20
CA GLN A 43 29.32 -30.64 -14.89
C GLN A 43 29.87 -29.38 -14.22
N ALA A 44 29.62 -28.22 -14.81
CA ALA A 44 29.45 -27.03 -13.99
C ALA A 44 28.07 -27.16 -13.32
N PRO A 45 27.97 -27.11 -11.98
CA PRO A 45 26.67 -27.16 -11.36
C PRO A 45 25.88 -25.92 -11.79
N ASP A 46 24.64 -26.14 -12.19
CA ASP A 46 23.65 -25.16 -12.64
C ASP A 46 23.17 -24.27 -11.47
N HIS A 47 24.12 -23.73 -10.70
CA HIS A 47 23.90 -23.04 -9.42
C HIS A 47 23.50 -21.58 -9.56
N ASP A 48 23.57 -21.01 -10.77
CA ASP A 48 23.34 -19.57 -10.99
C ASP A 48 21.83 -19.25 -11.14
N HIS A 49 21.04 -20.14 -11.74
CA HIS A 49 19.61 -19.89 -11.95
C HIS A 49 18.75 -20.05 -10.68
N ASP A 50 19.12 -20.94 -9.76
CA ASP A 50 18.35 -21.12 -8.51
C ASP A 50 18.59 -19.98 -7.51
N GLN A 51 19.80 -19.39 -7.48
CA GLN A 51 20.13 -18.29 -6.56
C GLN A 51 19.37 -16.99 -6.86
N ASP A 52 19.24 -16.64 -8.14
CA ASP A 52 18.47 -15.46 -8.57
C ASP A 52 16.97 -15.58 -8.22
N HIS A 53 16.41 -16.78 -8.36
CA HIS A 53 15.01 -17.06 -8.02
C HIS A 53 14.74 -16.98 -6.51
N ASP A 54 15.69 -17.42 -5.68
CA ASP A 54 15.56 -17.34 -4.23
C ASP A 54 15.77 -15.91 -3.71
N GLN A 55 16.72 -15.16 -4.28
CA GLN A 55 16.91 -13.74 -3.94
C GLN A 55 15.68 -12.89 -4.29
N ALA A 56 15.06 -13.11 -5.45
CA ALA A 56 13.83 -12.42 -5.84
C ALA A 56 12.67 -12.71 -4.87
N ARG A 57 12.51 -13.97 -4.46
CA ARG A 57 11.49 -14.36 -3.47
C ARG A 57 11.71 -13.72 -2.10
N ASP A 58 12.95 -13.64 -1.64
CA ASP A 58 13.28 -13.03 -0.36
C ASP A 58 12.97 -11.52 -0.34
N LEU A 59 13.22 -10.83 -1.45
CA LEU A 59 12.88 -9.43 -1.64
C LEU A 59 11.36 -9.19 -1.63
N ASP A 60 10.61 -10.06 -2.31
CA ASP A 60 9.14 -9.98 -2.31
C ASP A 60 8.57 -10.23 -0.90
N GLN A 61 9.07 -11.24 -0.19
CA GLN A 61 8.68 -11.50 1.20
C GLN A 61 9.06 -10.35 2.15
N ALA A 62 10.19 -9.69 1.93
CA ALA A 62 10.59 -8.51 2.71
C ALA A 62 9.61 -7.36 2.46
N ARG A 63 9.26 -7.11 1.19
CA ARG A 63 8.27 -6.09 0.80
C ARG A 63 6.89 -6.37 1.36
N ASP A 64 6.45 -7.62 1.41
CA ASP A 64 5.16 -7.98 2.00
C ASP A 64 5.14 -7.71 3.51
N ARG A 65 6.20 -8.09 4.23
CA ARG A 65 6.37 -7.75 5.66
C ARG A 65 6.36 -6.24 5.89
N ASP A 66 6.97 -5.47 4.99
CA ASP A 66 6.96 -4.01 5.07
C ASP A 66 5.58 -3.41 4.79
N ARG A 67 4.82 -3.95 3.83
CA ARG A 67 3.44 -3.51 3.59
C ARG A 67 2.59 -3.72 4.82
N ASP A 68 2.72 -4.87 5.49
CA ASP A 68 1.97 -5.16 6.70
C ASP A 68 2.41 -4.26 7.87
N ALA A 69 3.71 -4.03 8.05
CA ALA A 69 4.20 -3.08 9.05
C ALA A 69 3.71 -1.64 8.82
N ILE A 70 3.60 -1.21 7.56
CA ILE A 70 3.03 0.10 7.19
C ILE A 70 1.52 0.13 7.51
N ARG A 71 0.76 -0.93 7.18
CA ARG A 71 -0.66 -1.01 7.51
C ARG A 71 -0.90 -0.96 9.03
N ASP A 72 -0.07 -1.66 9.80
CA ASP A 72 -0.11 -1.64 11.25
C ASP A 72 0.19 -0.25 11.82
N LEU A 73 1.16 0.46 11.24
CA LEU A 73 1.48 1.85 11.59
C LEU A 73 0.29 2.80 11.36
N LEU A 74 -0.34 2.72 10.18
CA LEU A 74 -1.51 3.53 9.83
C LEU A 74 -2.71 3.20 10.72
N THR A 75 -2.89 1.92 11.04
CA THR A 75 -3.91 1.43 11.98
C THR A 75 -3.64 1.93 13.40
N ALA A 76 -2.38 1.96 13.83
CA ALA A 76 -1.98 2.46 15.14
C ALA A 76 -2.30 3.95 15.31
N TYR A 77 -2.14 4.75 14.26
CA TYR A 77 -2.50 6.16 14.25
C TYR A 77 -4.00 6.36 14.55
N VAL A 78 -4.89 5.73 13.76
CA VAL A 78 -6.34 5.93 13.91
C VAL A 78 -6.87 5.39 15.24
N PHE A 79 -6.40 4.23 15.68
CA PHE A 79 -6.76 3.74 17.02
C PHE A 79 -6.17 4.60 18.14
N GLY A 80 -5.00 5.20 17.95
CA GLY A 80 -4.42 6.15 18.90
C GLY A 80 -5.31 7.37 19.08
N LEU A 81 -5.79 7.95 17.98
CA LEU A 81 -6.76 9.03 17.99
C LEU A 81 -8.05 8.65 18.73
N ASP A 82 -8.69 7.56 18.29
CA ASP A 82 -10.02 7.18 18.78
C ASP A 82 -10.03 6.69 20.23
N ARG A 83 -8.91 6.14 20.70
CA ARG A 83 -8.74 5.73 22.10
C ARG A 83 -8.10 6.80 22.97
N ARG A 84 -7.82 7.98 22.42
CA ARG A 84 -7.13 9.08 23.09
C ARG A 84 -5.75 8.69 23.66
N ASP A 85 -5.07 7.76 23.00
CA ASP A 85 -3.69 7.37 23.27
C ASP A 85 -2.75 8.23 22.41
N PHE A 86 -2.55 9.47 22.83
CA PHE A 86 -1.76 10.44 22.08
C PHE A 86 -0.25 10.15 22.11
N ALA A 87 0.23 9.36 23.06
CA ALA A 87 1.59 8.84 23.03
C ALA A 87 1.78 7.89 21.83
N ARG A 88 0.80 7.02 21.58
CA ARG A 88 0.77 6.17 20.38
C ARG A 88 0.63 6.98 19.09
N VAL A 89 -0.14 8.07 19.10
CA VAL A 89 -0.22 9.00 17.96
C VAL A 89 1.15 9.63 17.66
N ALA A 90 1.86 10.12 18.68
CA ALA A 90 3.18 10.71 18.48
C ALA A 90 4.18 9.68 17.91
N ALA A 91 4.11 8.44 18.40
CA ALA A 91 5.03 7.38 18.03
C ALA A 91 4.96 6.93 16.57
N VAL A 92 3.88 7.22 15.82
CA VAL A 92 3.80 6.84 14.40
C VAL A 92 4.57 7.78 13.47
N PHE A 93 4.90 8.98 13.95
CA PHE A 93 5.58 10.02 13.18
C PHE A 93 7.07 10.05 13.48
N THR A 94 7.86 10.62 12.55
CA THR A 94 9.21 11.06 12.89
C THR A 94 9.17 12.31 13.77
N GLU A 95 10.27 12.59 14.49
CA GLU A 95 10.39 13.77 15.35
C GLU A 95 10.10 15.07 14.59
N ASN A 96 10.53 15.14 13.33
CA ASN A 96 10.39 16.29 12.43
C ASN A 96 9.29 16.13 11.37
N ALA A 97 8.31 15.24 11.60
CA ALA A 97 7.30 14.95 10.59
C ALA A 97 6.51 16.19 10.16
N GLU A 98 6.22 16.32 8.87
CA GLU A 98 5.38 17.40 8.34
C GLU A 98 3.96 16.88 8.08
N VAL A 99 2.97 17.44 8.78
CA VAL A 99 1.56 17.08 8.59
C VAL A 99 0.80 18.28 8.05
N ARG A 100 0.27 18.13 6.84
CA ARG A 100 -0.51 19.16 6.14
C ARG A 100 -1.97 18.76 6.06
N ASN A 101 -2.84 19.63 6.52
CA ASN A 101 -4.28 19.51 6.28
C ASN A 101 -4.67 20.42 5.12
N VAL A 102 -5.40 19.87 4.17
CA VAL A 102 -5.89 20.58 2.98
C VAL A 102 -7.35 20.22 2.77
N PHE A 103 -8.17 21.23 2.57
CA PHE A 103 -9.56 21.07 2.17
C PHE A 103 -9.72 21.54 0.72
N ASP A 104 -10.59 20.87 -0.03
CA ASP A 104 -10.95 21.35 -1.36
C ASP A 104 -11.57 22.76 -1.29
N ALA A 105 -11.30 23.59 -2.31
CA ALA A 105 -11.66 25.01 -2.31
C ALA A 105 -13.17 25.31 -2.20
N TYR A 106 -14.05 24.33 -2.47
CA TYR A 106 -15.50 24.46 -2.30
C TYR A 106 -15.99 24.15 -0.87
N LEU A 107 -15.08 23.85 0.06
CA LEU A 107 -15.34 23.62 1.49
C LEU A 107 -14.75 24.79 2.30
N PRO A 108 -15.38 25.97 2.28
CA PRO A 108 -14.81 27.18 2.88
C PRO A 108 -14.61 27.07 4.41
N GLU A 109 -15.38 26.23 5.09
CA GLU A 109 -15.21 25.94 6.52
C GLU A 109 -13.84 25.28 6.82
N GLY A 110 -13.23 24.65 5.82
CA GLY A 110 -11.94 23.99 5.91
C GLY A 110 -10.74 24.92 6.04
N GLU A 111 -10.89 26.22 5.75
CA GLU A 111 -9.78 27.19 5.85
C GLU A 111 -9.22 27.26 7.27
N ALA A 112 -10.09 27.25 8.29
CA ALA A 112 -9.71 27.28 9.69
C ALA A 112 -8.96 26.01 10.16
N PHE A 113 -9.11 24.90 9.43
CA PHE A 113 -8.48 23.60 9.75
C PHE A 113 -7.29 23.28 8.83
N SER A 114 -7.06 24.11 7.80
CA SER A 114 -5.97 23.93 6.85
C SER A 114 -4.68 24.52 7.39
N GLY A 115 -3.56 23.85 7.14
CA GLY A 115 -2.27 24.31 7.66
C GLY A 115 -1.19 23.25 7.62
N LEU A 116 0.00 23.64 8.08
CA LEU A 116 1.15 22.76 8.25
C LEU A 116 1.51 22.70 9.73
N THR A 117 1.59 21.48 10.26
CA THR A 117 2.18 21.19 11.57
C THR A 117 3.51 20.49 11.36
N VAL A 118 4.54 20.92 12.09
CA VAL A 118 5.86 20.29 12.05
C VAL A 118 6.16 19.67 13.41
N GLY A 119 6.43 18.38 13.38
CA GLY A 119 6.86 17.55 14.50
C GLY A 119 5.79 16.58 15.00
N GLY A 120 6.14 15.30 15.10
CA GLY A 120 5.21 14.23 15.47
C GLY A 120 4.55 14.42 16.84
N GLY A 121 5.31 14.91 17.83
CA GLY A 121 4.78 15.26 19.15
C GLY A 121 3.81 16.43 19.12
N VAL A 122 4.06 17.43 18.26
CA VAL A 122 3.19 18.61 18.09
C VAL A 122 1.86 18.20 17.45
N VAL A 123 1.90 17.30 16.46
CA VAL A 123 0.69 16.71 15.85
C VAL A 123 -0.17 16.00 16.89
N ALA A 124 0.44 15.17 17.73
CA ALA A 124 -0.28 14.44 18.78
C ALA A 124 -0.90 15.38 19.82
N GLU A 125 -0.17 16.41 20.24
CA GLU A 125 -0.66 17.41 21.18
C GLU A 125 -1.80 18.25 20.59
N GLY A 126 -1.69 18.66 19.32
CA GLY A 126 -2.77 19.34 18.60
C GLY A 126 -4.04 18.49 18.52
N ALA A 127 -3.90 17.19 18.20
CA ALA A 127 -5.03 16.25 18.21
C ALA A 127 -5.65 16.10 19.61
N ARG A 128 -4.82 16.04 20.67
CA ARG A 128 -5.28 15.98 22.06
C ARG A 128 -6.15 17.19 22.41
N GLN A 129 -5.71 18.38 22.04
CA GLN A 129 -6.44 19.62 22.29
C GLN A 129 -7.74 19.67 21.48
N LEU A 130 -7.66 19.39 20.18
CA LEU A 130 -8.81 19.42 19.27
C LEU A 130 -9.91 18.43 19.71
N PHE A 131 -9.53 17.25 20.20
CA PHE A 131 -10.49 16.19 20.58
C PHE A 131 -10.93 16.27 22.03
N ALA A 132 -10.40 17.20 22.83
CA ALA A 132 -10.66 17.27 24.27
C ALA A 132 -12.16 17.37 24.58
N GLY A 133 -12.88 18.22 23.84
CA GLY A 133 -14.31 18.48 24.05
C GLY A 133 -15.27 17.55 23.31
N LEU A 134 -14.77 16.62 22.48
CA LEU A 134 -15.63 15.66 21.78
C LEU A 134 -16.10 14.56 22.73
N ASP A 135 -17.24 13.94 22.44
CA ASP A 135 -17.70 12.73 23.14
C ASP A 135 -17.02 11.49 22.56
N ALA A 136 -16.93 11.41 21.23
CA ALA A 136 -16.36 10.28 20.52
C ALA A 136 -15.77 10.70 19.16
N THR A 137 -14.76 9.95 18.73
CA THR A 137 -14.26 9.96 17.35
C THR A 137 -14.20 8.55 16.80
N GLN A 138 -14.29 8.42 15.48
CA GLN A 138 -14.01 7.17 14.78
C GLN A 138 -13.36 7.45 13.42
N HIS A 139 -12.18 6.90 13.19
CA HIS A 139 -11.45 7.04 11.93
C HIS A 139 -11.44 5.70 11.19
N LEU A 140 -12.10 5.65 10.04
CA LEU A 140 -12.28 4.47 9.20
C LEU A 140 -11.35 4.53 8.00
N LEU A 141 -10.34 3.65 7.97
CA LEU A 141 -9.44 3.50 6.82
C LEU A 141 -10.11 2.62 5.76
N GLY A 142 -10.15 3.12 4.52
CA GLY A 142 -10.68 2.44 3.35
C GLY A 142 -9.59 1.75 2.53
N ALA A 143 -9.66 1.86 1.21
CA ALA A 143 -8.65 1.30 0.32
C ALA A 143 -7.27 1.92 0.60
N GLN A 144 -6.24 1.08 0.53
CA GLN A 144 -4.84 1.45 0.78
C GLN A 144 -3.96 0.99 -0.37
N GLU A 145 -3.14 1.90 -0.88
CA GLU A 145 -2.08 1.63 -1.84
C GLU A 145 -0.73 1.95 -1.18
N VAL A 146 0.27 1.07 -1.39
CA VAL A 146 1.64 1.30 -0.93
C VAL A 146 2.60 1.06 -2.09
N THR A 147 3.52 1.99 -2.31
CA THR A 147 4.58 1.89 -3.30
C THR A 147 5.93 2.09 -2.63
N PHE A 148 6.93 1.28 -2.98
CA PHE A 148 8.26 1.38 -2.41
C PHE A 148 9.16 2.20 -3.31
N ALA A 149 9.99 3.04 -2.70
CA ALA A 149 11.11 3.74 -3.32
C ALA A 149 12.43 3.16 -2.78
N ASP A 150 13.57 3.63 -3.31
CA ASP A 150 14.90 3.11 -2.94
C ASP A 150 15.18 3.17 -1.43
N THR A 151 14.70 4.21 -0.74
CA THR A 151 14.98 4.46 0.69
C THR A 151 13.74 4.70 1.54
N GLY A 152 12.55 4.31 1.06
CA GLY A 152 11.30 4.53 1.78
C GLY A 152 10.07 3.94 1.09
N ALA A 153 8.91 4.45 1.47
CA ALA A 153 7.64 4.08 0.84
C ALA A 153 6.71 5.30 0.77
N HIS A 154 5.76 5.23 -0.15
CA HIS A 154 4.61 6.12 -0.22
C HIS A 154 3.36 5.30 0.05
N ALA A 155 2.40 5.86 0.79
CA ALA A 155 1.09 5.26 0.97
C ALA A 155 -0.03 6.25 0.69
N ALA A 156 -1.05 5.79 -0.01
CA ALA A 156 -2.32 6.51 -0.17
C ALA A 156 -3.41 5.71 0.54
N THR A 157 -4.14 6.35 1.44
CA THR A 157 -5.21 5.70 2.22
C THR A 157 -6.47 6.52 2.19
N GLN A 158 -7.59 5.92 1.78
CA GLN A 158 -8.90 6.56 1.95
C GLN A 158 -9.26 6.64 3.43
N ILE A 159 -9.86 7.75 3.85
CA ILE A 159 -10.28 7.96 5.24
C ILE A 159 -11.69 8.57 5.30
N VAL A 160 -12.48 8.09 6.25
CA VAL A 160 -13.67 8.77 6.76
C VAL A 160 -13.49 8.96 8.27
N ALA A 161 -13.62 10.20 8.75
CA ALA A 161 -13.49 10.52 10.16
C ALA A 161 -14.80 11.05 10.70
N HIS A 162 -15.28 10.46 11.79
CA HIS A 162 -16.47 10.88 12.51
C HIS A 162 -16.09 11.57 13.81
N HIS A 163 -16.70 12.73 14.08
CA HIS A 163 -16.52 13.49 15.31
C HIS A 163 -17.90 13.81 15.88
N HIS A 164 -18.13 13.52 17.16
CA HIS A 164 -19.42 13.67 17.81
C HIS A 164 -19.30 14.49 19.10
N ARG A 165 -20.26 15.38 19.34
CA ARG A 165 -20.39 16.11 20.61
C ARG A 165 -21.84 16.54 20.85
N GLY A 166 -22.40 16.20 22.01
CA GLY A 166 -23.70 16.71 22.46
C GLY A 166 -24.88 16.37 21.53
N GLY A 167 -24.79 15.28 20.77
CA GLY A 167 -25.78 14.89 19.75
C GLY A 167 -25.54 15.48 18.35
N GLU A 168 -24.68 16.48 18.25
CA GLU A 168 -24.20 17.03 16.97
C GLU A 168 -23.02 16.22 16.43
N TYR A 169 -22.73 16.37 15.13
CA TYR A 169 -21.64 15.67 14.47
C TYR A 169 -20.95 16.52 13.40
N TYR A 170 -19.71 16.14 13.11
CA TYR A 170 -18.98 16.56 11.93
C TYR A 170 -18.22 15.39 11.36
N HIS A 171 -18.57 15.01 10.13
CA HIS A 171 -17.90 13.94 9.42
C HIS A 171 -17.13 14.52 8.25
N THR A 172 -15.94 13.96 8.02
CA THR A 172 -15.08 14.34 6.90
C THR A 172 -14.67 13.10 6.14
N GLY A 173 -14.43 13.24 4.84
CA GLY A 173 -13.81 12.17 4.06
C GLY A 173 -12.86 12.68 3.00
N GLY A 174 -11.94 11.79 2.63
CA GLY A 174 -10.90 12.07 1.66
C GLY A 174 -9.76 11.05 1.77
N SER A 175 -8.51 11.53 1.78
CA SER A 175 -7.33 10.67 1.79
C SER A 175 -6.19 11.18 2.67
N TYR A 176 -5.41 10.23 3.18
CA TYR A 176 -4.03 10.45 3.59
C TYR A 176 -3.09 10.13 2.43
N GLU A 177 -2.12 11.01 2.19
CA GLU A 177 -0.97 10.81 1.32
C GLU A 177 0.28 10.87 2.20
N ASP A 178 0.92 9.72 2.40
CA ASP A 178 2.00 9.54 3.37
C ASP A 178 3.32 9.24 2.66
N ASP A 179 4.37 9.90 3.13
CA ASP A 179 5.76 9.51 2.91
C ASP A 179 6.28 8.83 4.17
N LEU A 180 6.86 7.65 3.99
CA LEU A 180 7.29 6.78 5.07
C LEU A 180 8.77 6.47 4.95
N VAL A 181 9.43 6.46 6.09
CA VAL A 181 10.85 6.13 6.22
C VAL A 181 11.03 4.98 7.19
N ARG A 182 11.99 4.10 6.90
CA ARG A 182 12.41 3.07 7.84
C ARG A 182 13.39 3.68 8.84
N THR A 183 13.08 3.52 10.12
CA THR A 183 13.98 3.85 11.23
C THR A 183 14.47 2.58 11.91
N PRO A 184 15.49 2.64 12.80
CA PRO A 184 15.87 1.48 13.62
C PRO A 184 14.70 0.88 14.42
N ASP A 185 13.70 1.70 14.78
CA ASP A 185 12.51 1.30 15.54
C ASP A 185 11.30 0.99 14.64
N GLY A 186 11.52 0.74 13.35
CA GLY A 186 10.51 0.42 12.36
C GLY A 186 10.07 1.61 11.49
N TRP A 187 9.00 1.42 10.72
CA TRP A 187 8.47 2.44 9.81
C TRP A 187 7.88 3.63 10.57
N ARG A 188 8.07 4.84 10.05
CA ARG A 188 7.50 6.10 10.56
C ARG A 188 7.02 6.98 9.42
N ILE A 189 5.96 7.76 9.67
CA ILE A 189 5.48 8.77 8.75
C ILE A 189 6.38 10.00 8.88
N SER A 190 7.06 10.38 7.81
CA SER A 190 7.87 11.60 7.75
C SER A 190 7.09 12.78 7.18
N ARG A 191 6.14 12.52 6.26
CA ARG A 191 5.21 13.52 5.76
C ARG A 191 3.83 12.91 5.60
N ARG A 192 2.80 13.68 5.93
CA ARG A 192 1.39 13.35 5.67
C ARG A 192 0.69 14.56 5.08
N THR A 193 -0.03 14.36 3.99
CA THR A 193 -1.08 15.29 3.57
C THR A 193 -2.44 14.64 3.78
N LEU A 194 -3.25 15.21 4.67
CA LEU A 194 -4.68 14.92 4.77
C LEU A 194 -5.42 15.82 3.79
N ARG A 195 -6.01 15.23 2.74
CA ARG A 195 -6.90 15.93 1.81
C ARG A 195 -8.34 15.60 2.14
N ILE A 196 -9.12 16.62 2.46
CA ILE A 196 -10.56 16.50 2.70
C ILE A 196 -11.32 16.97 1.45
N THR A 197 -12.16 16.09 0.93
CA THR A 197 -12.94 16.33 -0.30
C THR A 197 -14.44 16.34 -0.04
N TRP A 198 -14.90 16.06 1.17
CA TRP A 198 -16.29 16.28 1.55
C TRP A 198 -16.44 16.37 3.05
N THR A 199 -17.50 17.07 3.47
CA THR A 199 -17.88 17.27 4.86
C THR A 199 -19.40 17.05 5.00
N THR A 200 -19.86 16.70 6.20
CA THR A 200 -21.27 16.75 6.57
C THR A 200 -21.41 17.01 8.07
N GLY A 201 -22.51 17.66 8.47
CA GLY A 201 -22.69 18.15 9.84
C GLY A 201 -22.05 19.53 10.04
N SER A 202 -21.74 19.90 11.29
CA SER A 202 -21.22 21.22 11.64
C SER A 202 -19.82 21.14 12.26
N PRO A 203 -18.83 21.89 11.74
CA PRO A 203 -17.48 21.96 12.34
C PRO A 203 -17.49 22.59 13.74
N ASP A 204 -18.61 23.18 14.16
CA ASP A 204 -18.76 23.75 15.50
C ASP A 204 -18.56 22.71 16.60
N VAL A 205 -18.67 21.40 16.31
CA VAL A 205 -18.31 20.30 17.24
C VAL A 205 -16.90 20.42 17.83
N PHE A 206 -16.02 21.23 17.24
CA PHE A 206 -14.69 21.52 17.77
C PHE A 206 -14.60 22.84 18.57
N SER A 207 -15.59 23.74 18.46
CA SER A 207 -15.55 25.10 19.04
C SER A 207 -16.43 25.30 20.28
N ALA A 208 -17.58 24.61 20.39
CA ALA A 208 -18.43 24.76 21.59
C ALA A 208 -17.86 24.08 22.84
N ALA A 209 -17.14 24.86 23.63
CA ALA A 209 -16.91 24.62 25.05
C ALA A 209 -17.91 25.44 25.89
#